data_AF-A0A936D3A8-F1
#
_entry.id   AF-A0A936D3A8-F1
#
_cell.length_a   1.000
_cell.length_b   1.000
_cell.length_c   1.000
_cell.angle_alpha   90.00
_cell.angle_beta   90.00
_cell.angle_gamma   90.00
#
_symmetry.space_group_name_H-M   'P 1'
#
loop_
_entity.id
_entity.type
_entity.pdbx_description
1 polymer ?
#
loop_
_entity_poly.entity_id
_entity_poly.type
_entity_poly.pdbx_seq_one_letter_code
_entity_poly.pdbx_strand_id
1 'polypeptide(L)'
;MLFTNVRFRELWGIPKTMELDEEGRALMQFAISKVVDPKAFVDLIERLHATDEIVEDQIELKDGTVLRRRTVSVNDFFYGRTRVWIFTEVKN
;
A
#
# COMPACT_ATOMS: atom_id res chain seq x y z
N MET A 1 -9.42 -3.19 8.86
CA MET A 1 -8.29 -4.02 9.30
C MET A 1 -7.28 -4.10 8.17
N LEU A 2 -5.98 -4.04 8.49
CA LEU A 2 -4.90 -4.09 7.50
C LEU A 2 -4.02 -5.33 7.74
N PHE A 3 -3.79 -6.10 6.68
CA PHE A 3 -2.90 -7.25 6.71
C PHE A 3 -1.72 -7.03 5.78
N THR A 4 -0.53 -7.44 6.21
CA THR A 4 0.68 -7.37 5.38
C THR A 4 1.51 -8.64 5.52
N ASN A 5 2.32 -8.92 4.51
CA ASN A 5 3.32 -9.98 4.58
C ASN A 5 4.72 -9.38 4.88
N VAL A 6 5.66 -10.24 5.22
CA VAL A 6 7.04 -9.84 5.53
C VAL A 6 7.69 -9.09 4.36
N ARG A 7 7.44 -9.53 3.12
CA ARG A 7 8.06 -8.94 1.93
C ARG A 7 7.61 -7.49 1.69
N PHE A 8 6.35 -7.16 1.97
CA PHE A 8 5.86 -5.79 1.95
C PHE A 8 6.66 -4.91 2.92
N ARG A 9 6.86 -5.38 4.16
CA ARG A 9 7.62 -4.62 5.17
C ARG A 9 9.07 -4.37 4.72
N GLU A 10 9.70 -5.36 4.11
CA GLU A 10 11.05 -5.23 3.55
C GLU A 10 11.12 -4.20 2.42
N LEU A 11 10.22 -4.30 1.44
CA LEU A 11 10.18 -3.41 0.27
C LEU A 11 9.98 -1.94 0.66
N TRP A 12 9.18 -1.69 1.69
CA TRP A 12 8.89 -0.34 2.17
C TRP A 12 9.88 0.15 3.24
N GLY A 13 10.83 -0.71 3.67
CA GLY A 13 11.78 -0.40 4.74
C GLY A 13 11.12 -0.19 6.10
N ILE A 14 9.99 -0.85 6.36
CA ILE A 14 9.25 -0.77 7.62
C ILE A 14 10.04 -1.50 8.72
N PRO A 15 10.37 -0.84 9.85
CA PRO A 15 11.07 -1.48 10.96
C PRO A 15 10.31 -2.71 11.47
N LYS A 16 11.03 -3.79 11.80
CA LYS A 16 10.44 -5.00 12.39
C LYS A 16 9.78 -4.75 13.75
N THR A 17 10.28 -3.75 14.47
CA THR A 17 9.76 -3.28 15.78
C THR A 17 8.50 -2.44 15.66
N MET A 18 8.08 -2.04 14.45
CA MET A 18 6.82 -1.34 14.26
C MET A 18 5.66 -2.34 14.38
N GLU A 19 4.82 -2.13 15.39
CA GLU A 19 3.59 -2.88 15.56
C GLU A 19 2.51 -2.40 14.59
N LEU A 20 1.67 -3.32 14.14
CA LEU A 20 0.46 -3.02 13.39
C LEU A 20 -0.67 -2.79 14.38
N ASP A 21 -1.20 -1.57 14.46
CA ASP A 21 -2.50 -1.37 15.11
C ASP A 21 -3.61 -2.02 14.26
N GLU A 22 -4.78 -2.25 14.86
CA GLU A 22 -5.89 -2.99 14.23
C GLU A 22 -6.31 -2.38 12.87
N GLU A 23 -6.19 -1.06 12.74
CA GLU A 23 -6.49 -0.32 11.52
C GLU A 23 -5.27 -0.05 10.61
N GLY A 24 -4.06 -0.39 11.06
CA GLY A 24 -2.82 -0.20 10.29
C GLY A 24 -2.43 1.26 10.05
N ARG A 25 -2.90 2.21 10.87
CA ARG A 25 -2.67 3.66 10.71
C ARG A 25 -1.19 4.00 10.75
N ALA A 26 -0.45 3.45 11.72
CA ALA A 26 0.98 3.71 11.86
C ALA A 26 1.76 3.25 10.61
N LEU A 27 1.40 2.08 10.08
CA LEU A 27 1.97 1.53 8.86
C LEU A 27 1.68 2.41 7.64
N MET A 28 0.42 2.86 7.52
CA MET A 28 -0.02 3.72 6.42
C MET A 28 0.70 5.07 6.47
N GLN A 29 0.81 5.69 7.65
CA GLN A 29 1.59 6.93 7.83
C GLN A 29 3.06 6.73 7.47
N PHE A 30 3.65 5.60 7.85
CA PHE A 30 5.02 5.28 7.47
C PHE A 30 5.16 5.17 5.94
N ALA A 31 4.29 4.42 5.27
CA ALA A 31 4.30 4.31 3.81
C ALA A 31 4.12 5.68 3.12
N ILE A 32 3.16 6.51 3.56
CA ILE A 32 2.95 7.87 3.07
C ILE A 32 4.22 8.73 3.22
N SER A 33 4.96 8.56 4.32
CA SER A 33 6.21 9.30 4.54
C SER A 33 7.33 8.93 3.57
N LYS A 34 7.24 7.76 2.94
CA LYS A 34 8.29 7.18 2.06
C LYS A 34 8.11 7.52 0.59
N VAL A 35 6.91 7.87 0.14
CA VAL A 35 6.66 8.19 -1.29
C VAL A 35 7.09 9.61 -1.64
N VAL A 36 7.46 9.84 -2.90
CA VAL A 36 7.84 11.17 -3.43
C VAL A 36 6.66 12.13 -3.47
N ASP A 37 5.46 11.65 -3.85
CA ASP A 37 4.21 12.41 -3.84
C ASP A 37 3.18 11.81 -2.86
N PRO A 38 3.23 12.20 -1.58
CA PRO A 38 2.28 11.75 -0.56
C PRO A 38 0.82 12.07 -0.89
N LYS A 39 0.57 13.22 -1.54
CA LYS A 39 -0.79 13.66 -1.82
C LYS A 39 -1.43 12.78 -2.88
N ALA A 40 -0.76 12.59 -4.02
CA ALA A 40 -1.27 11.72 -5.08
C ALA A 40 -1.46 10.27 -4.60
N PHE A 41 -0.57 9.79 -3.72
CA PHE A 41 -0.69 8.46 -3.13
C PHE A 41 -1.96 8.29 -2.28
N VAL A 42 -2.25 9.26 -1.39
CA VAL A 42 -3.44 9.24 -0.53
C VAL A 42 -4.71 9.44 -1.34
N ASP A 43 -4.75 10.44 -2.22
CA ASP A 43 -5.91 10.75 -3.06
C ASP A 43 -6.36 9.52 -3.87
N LEU A 44 -5.40 8.72 -4.36
CA LEU A 44 -5.70 7.49 -5.09
C LEU A 44 -6.24 6.38 -4.18
N ILE A 45 -5.70 6.20 -2.98
CA ILE A 45 -6.21 5.20 -2.01
C ILE A 45 -7.65 5.53 -1.62
N GLU A 46 -7.92 6.79 -1.25
CA GLU A 46 -9.27 7.28 -0.92
C GLU A 46 -10.22 7.13 -2.13
N ARG A 47 -9.73 7.54 -3.31
CA ARG A 47 -10.16 7.15 -4.67
C ARG A 47 -10.83 5.79 -4.72
N LEU A 48 -9.99 4.79 -4.48
CA LEU A 48 -10.26 3.41 -4.83
C LEU A 48 -11.11 2.65 -3.81
N HIS A 49 -11.20 3.10 -2.56
CA HIS A 49 -11.99 2.42 -1.53
C HIS A 49 -13.48 2.33 -1.87
N ALA A 50 -14.02 3.29 -2.61
CA ALA A 50 -15.42 3.29 -3.02
C ALA A 50 -15.69 2.56 -4.35
N THR A 51 -14.65 2.01 -5.00
CA THR A 51 -14.73 1.51 -6.38
C THR A 51 -14.26 0.07 -6.50
N ASP A 52 -14.66 -0.59 -7.60
CA ASP A 52 -14.14 -1.89 -8.00
C ASP A 52 -13.03 -1.77 -9.07
N GLU A 53 -12.47 -0.57 -9.23
CA GLU A 53 -11.43 -0.29 -10.22
C GLU A 53 -10.14 -1.06 -9.89
N ILE A 54 -9.53 -1.59 -10.95
CA ILE A 54 -8.21 -2.19 -10.96
C ILE A 54 -7.22 -1.13 -11.41
N VAL A 55 -6.22 -0.86 -10.58
CA VAL A 55 -5.15 0.08 -10.90
C VAL A 55 -3.82 -0.66 -10.96
N GLU A 56 -3.02 -0.33 -11.97
CA GLU A 56 -1.61 -0.68 -12.06
C GLU A 56 -0.80 0.56 -12.43
N ASP A 57 0.10 0.98 -11.53
CA ASP A 57 0.93 2.17 -11.69
C ASP A 57 2.31 1.96 -11.06
N GLN A 58 3.13 3.01 -11.08
CA GLN A 58 4.42 3.04 -10.40
C GLN A 58 4.38 4.09 -9.29
N ILE A 59 5.08 3.78 -8.20
CA ILE A 59 5.34 4.69 -7.09
C ILE A 59 6.85 4.83 -6.94
N GLU A 60 7.30 6.07 -6.81
CA GLU A 60 8.68 6.40 -6.48
C GLU A 60 8.79 6.61 -4.97
N LEU A 61 9.74 5.93 -4.35
CA LEU A 61 10.11 6.16 -2.96
C LEU A 61 11.24 7.19 -2.89
N LYS A 62 11.29 7.93 -1.78
CA LYS A 62 12.30 8.97 -1.53
C LYS A 62 13.75 8.46 -1.51
N ASP A 63 13.95 7.16 -1.34
CA ASP A 63 15.27 6.52 -1.42
C ASP A 63 15.67 6.11 -2.84
N GLY A 64 14.86 6.44 -3.85
CA GLY A 64 15.10 6.11 -5.26
C GLY A 64 14.54 4.75 -5.68
N THR A 65 13.99 3.96 -4.76
CA THR A 65 13.31 2.70 -5.11
C THR A 65 12.05 2.99 -5.92
N VAL A 66 11.87 2.29 -7.03
CA VAL A 66 10.63 2.32 -7.82
C VAL A 66 9.86 1.03 -7.59
N LEU A 67 8.61 1.15 -7.12
CA LEU A 67 7.71 0.00 -6.98
C LEU A 67 6.61 0.09 -8.03
N ARG A 68 6.38 -1.01 -8.75
CA ARG A 68 5.12 -1.23 -9.44
C ARG A 68 4.06 -1.59 -8.40
N ARG A 69 2.93 -0.88 -8.40
CA ARG A 69 1.78 -1.15 -7.56
C ARG A 69 0.64 -1.67 -8.43
N ARG A 70 0.05 -2.79 -8.04
CA ARG A 70 -1.20 -3.30 -8.59
C ARG A 70 -2.22 -3.47 -7.47
N THR A 71 -3.46 -3.07 -7.71
CA THR A 71 -4.53 -3.27 -6.74
C THR A 71 -5.84 -3.71 -7.36
N VAL A 72 -6.55 -4.58 -6.65
CA VAL A 72 -7.85 -5.12 -7.03
C VAL A 72 -8.82 -5.06 -5.85
N SER A 73 -10.08 -4.69 -6.12
CA SER A 73 -11.19 -4.83 -5.16
C SER A 73 -11.58 -6.30 -5.06
N VAL A 74 -11.85 -6.77 -3.84
CA VAL A 74 -12.34 -8.12 -3.57
C VAL A 74 -13.53 -8.00 -2.63
N ASN A 75 -14.67 -8.53 -3.05
CA ASN A 75 -15.83 -8.65 -2.18
C ASN A 75 -15.73 -9.95 -1.40
N ASP A 76 -15.61 -9.83 -0.08
CA ASP A 76 -15.59 -10.94 0.85
C ASP A 76 -16.90 -10.99 1.64
N PHE A 77 -17.40 -12.21 1.91
CA PHE A 77 -18.66 -12.39 2.61
C PHE A 77 -18.62 -11.91 4.08
N PHE A 78 -17.46 -12.03 4.74
CA PHE A 78 -17.28 -11.67 6.15
C PHE A 78 -16.78 -10.24 6.33
N TYR A 79 -15.91 -9.76 5.43
CA TYR A 79 -15.25 -8.46 5.54
C TYR A 79 -15.85 -7.38 4.63
N GLY A 80 -16.84 -7.72 3.80
CA GLY A 80 -17.42 -6.80 2.83
C GLY A 80 -16.43 -6.47 1.70
N ARG A 81 -16.47 -5.22 1.21
CA ARG A 81 -15.52 -4.78 0.17
C ARG A 81 -14.14 -4.59 0.80
N THR A 82 -13.18 -5.38 0.33
CA THR A 82 -11.77 -5.31 0.70
C THR A 82 -10.93 -5.01 -0.54
N ARG A 83 -9.64 -4.72 -0.33
CA ARG A 83 -8.72 -4.41 -1.42
C ARG A 83 -7.38 -5.06 -1.19
N VAL A 84 -6.87 -5.74 -2.21
CA VAL A 84 -5.54 -6.34 -2.19
C VAL A 84 -4.58 -5.40 -2.89
N TRP A 85 -3.44 -5.14 -2.27
CA TRP A 85 -2.37 -4.31 -2.81
C TRP A 85 -1.12 -5.16 -3.01
N ILE A 86 -0.59 -5.15 -4.23
CA ILE A 86 0.59 -5.91 -4.62
C ILE A 86 1.66 -4.89 -5.01
N PHE A 87 2.85 -5.05 -4.44
CA PHE A 87 3.99 -4.20 -4.73
C PHE A 87 5.13 -5.05 -5.25
N THR A 88 5.76 -4.62 -6.34
CA THR A 88 6.92 -5.28 -6.93
C THR A 88 7.98 -4.24 -7.22
N GLU A 89 9.16 -4.41 -6.64
CA GLU A 89 10.32 -3.58 -6.96
C GLU A 89 10.68 -3.73 -8.44
N VAL A 90 10.81 -2.60 -9.14
CA VAL A 90 11.29 -2.58 -10.52
C VAL A 90 12.82 -2.52 -10.46
N LYS A 91 13.47 -3.63 -10.81
CA LYS A 91 14.93 -3.70 -10.94
C LYS A 91 15.32 -3.46 -12.39
N ASN A 92 16.29 -2.59 -12.61
CA ASN A 92 16.98 -2.45 -13.89
C ASN A 92 17.95 -3.63 -14.11
#